data_AF-A0A6J1W9K4-F1
#
_entry.id   AF-A0A6J1W9K4-F1
#
_cell.length_a   1.000
_cell.length_b   1.000
_cell.length_c   1.000
_cell.angle_alpha   90.00
_cell.angle_beta   90.00
_cell.angle_gamma   90.00
#
_symmetry.space_group_name_H-M   'P 1'
#
loop_
_entity.id
_entity.type
_entity.pdbx_description
1 polymer ?
#
loop_
_entity_poly.entity_id
_entity_poly.type
_entity_poly.pdbx_seq_one_letter_code
_entity_poly.pdbx_strand_id
1 'polypeptide(L)'
;PTTNEERFFNRKHYHSLNVQVIADSNLKILNIDASYGGATHDAFIWEHNEIKDHLESLQGETTYLLGDSGYPLRVYLMTPYENAVEDSPEDRYNSRHKRTRNTVERVFGILKSRWRCLLAARELHYAPRAAGRISIACAV
;
A
#
# COMPACT_ATOMS: atom_id res chain seq x y z
N PRO A 1 -5.60 20.28 -2.88
CA PRO A 1 -6.57 20.72 -1.84
C PRO A 1 -6.13 22.09 -1.33
N THR A 2 -7.02 22.94 -0.83
CA THR A 2 -6.66 24.30 -0.38
C THR A 2 -6.21 24.39 1.07
N THR A 3 -6.39 23.33 1.86
CA THR A 3 -5.97 23.24 3.27
C THR A 3 -4.95 22.11 3.45
N ASN A 4 -3.84 22.39 4.13
CA ASN A 4 -2.71 21.46 4.33
C ASN A 4 -2.29 20.77 3.02
N GLU A 5 -2.17 21.57 1.95
CA GLU A 5 -1.91 21.13 0.58
C GLU A 5 -0.63 20.29 0.49
N GLU A 6 0.39 20.66 1.25
CA GLU A 6 1.70 20.01 1.33
C GLU A 6 1.61 18.53 1.68
N ARG A 7 0.59 18.09 2.44
CA ARG A 7 0.40 16.68 2.79
C ARG A 7 0.00 15.81 1.60
N PHE A 8 -0.56 16.42 0.57
CA PHE A 8 -1.04 15.72 -0.62
C PHE A 8 -0.07 15.84 -1.79
N PHE A 9 0.89 16.76 -1.71
CA PHE A 9 1.88 16.99 -2.74
C PHE A 9 3.02 15.98 -2.64
N ASN A 10 3.05 15.01 -3.56
CA ASN A 10 3.99 13.90 -3.50
C ASN A 10 5.38 14.23 -4.10
N ARG A 11 6.32 13.30 -3.97
CA ARG A 11 7.69 13.41 -4.53
C ARG A 11 7.77 13.50 -6.05
N LYS A 12 6.67 13.22 -6.76
CA LYS A 12 6.53 13.33 -8.21
C LYS A 12 5.90 14.66 -8.64
N HIS A 13 5.78 15.62 -7.70
CA HIS A 13 5.27 16.96 -7.92
C HIS A 13 3.81 17.04 -8.38
N TYR A 14 2.94 16.15 -7.87
CA TYR A 14 1.49 16.25 -8.07
C TYR A 14 0.71 15.90 -6.81
N HIS A 15 -0.56 16.32 -6.77
CA HIS A 15 -1.48 16.04 -5.67
C HIS A 15 -2.03 14.63 -5.77
N SER A 16 -1.95 13.87 -4.67
CA SER A 16 -2.43 12.49 -4.63
C SER A 16 -2.87 12.08 -3.23
N LEU A 17 -3.56 10.95 -3.17
CA LEU A 17 -3.74 10.18 -1.94
C LEU A 17 -2.72 9.05 -1.92
N ASN A 18 -2.23 8.71 -0.74
CA ASN A 18 -1.53 7.45 -0.53
C ASN A 18 -2.57 6.42 -0.04
N VAL A 19 -2.77 5.35 -0.81
CA VAL A 19 -3.77 4.32 -0.54
C VAL A 19 -3.05 3.03 -0.18
N GLN A 20 -3.19 2.57 1.05
CA GLN A 20 -2.66 1.30 1.52
C GLN A 20 -3.68 0.18 1.27
N VAL A 21 -3.23 -0.95 0.74
CA VAL A 21 -4.07 -2.13 0.48
C VAL A 21 -3.36 -3.38 0.98
N ILE A 22 -4.10 -4.23 1.70
CA ILE A 22 -3.71 -5.61 1.99
C ILE A 22 -4.58 -6.52 1.13
N ALA A 23 -3.96 -7.47 0.43
CA ALA A 23 -4.68 -8.43 -0.40
C ALA A 23 -4.10 -9.84 -0.26
N ASP A 24 -4.96 -10.84 -0.44
CA ASP A 24 -4.57 -12.25 -0.47
C ASP A 24 -4.06 -12.69 -1.86
N SER A 25 -3.59 -13.94 -1.95
CA SER A 25 -3.12 -14.54 -3.20
C SER A 25 -4.19 -14.70 -4.28
N ASN A 26 -5.48 -14.64 -3.92
CA ASN A 26 -6.62 -14.66 -4.83
C ASN A 26 -7.02 -13.25 -5.30
N LEU A 27 -6.21 -12.23 -5.02
CA LEU A 27 -6.47 -10.83 -5.34
C LEU A 27 -7.67 -10.25 -4.59
N LYS A 28 -8.09 -10.87 -3.48
CA LYS A 28 -9.13 -10.31 -2.61
C LYS A 28 -8.52 -9.27 -1.70
N ILE A 29 -9.15 -8.10 -1.66
CA ILE A 29 -8.77 -7.01 -0.76
C ILE A 29 -9.27 -7.37 0.63
N LEU A 30 -8.34 -7.44 1.59
CA LEU A 30 -8.60 -7.74 2.99
C LEU A 30 -8.70 -6.46 3.84
N ASN A 31 -7.94 -5.43 3.47
CA ASN A 31 -7.96 -4.11 4.10
C ASN A 31 -7.61 -3.05 3.05
N ILE A 32 -8.21 -1.87 3.18
CA ILE A 32 -7.90 -0.69 2.39
C ILE A 32 -7.99 0.56 3.25
N ASP A 33 -6.97 1.42 3.17
CA ASP A 33 -6.98 2.74 3.78
C ASP A 33 -6.60 3.81 2.74
N ALA A 34 -7.50 4.77 2.54
CA ALA A 34 -7.33 5.89 1.60
C ALA A 34 -7.41 7.26 2.31
N SER A 35 -7.07 7.30 3.60
CA SER A 35 -7.26 8.47 4.47
C SER A 35 -6.09 9.45 4.42
N TYR A 36 -4.97 9.05 3.82
CA TYR A 36 -3.71 9.78 3.86
C TYR A 36 -3.37 10.47 2.55
N GLY A 37 -2.73 11.64 2.66
CA GLY A 37 -2.22 12.37 1.51
C GLY A 37 -0.97 11.71 0.91
N GLY A 38 -0.72 11.97 -0.37
CA GLY A 38 0.35 11.35 -1.15
C GLY A 38 1.79 11.68 -0.71
N ALA A 39 1.97 12.65 0.20
CA ALA A 39 3.27 12.90 0.82
C ALA A 39 3.55 11.97 2.02
N THR A 40 2.53 11.24 2.50
CA THR A 40 2.63 10.38 3.69
C THR A 40 3.45 9.13 3.39
N HIS A 41 4.39 8.81 4.29
CA HIS A 41 5.18 7.59 4.21
C HIS A 41 4.36 6.34 4.54
N ASP A 42 4.65 5.24 3.84
CA ASP A 42 3.92 3.98 4.02
C ASP A 42 4.03 3.42 5.45
N ALA A 43 5.22 3.51 6.06
CA ALA A 43 5.41 3.17 7.48
C ALA A 43 4.53 4.01 8.43
N PHE A 44 4.27 5.28 8.11
CA PHE A 44 3.42 6.12 8.94
C PHE A 44 1.95 5.68 8.87
N ILE A 45 1.47 5.32 7.67
CA ILE A 45 0.12 4.77 7.49
C ILE A 45 0.01 3.44 8.23
N TRP A 46 1.00 2.55 8.06
CA TRP A 46 1.07 1.29 8.78
C TRP A 46 0.98 1.44 10.29
N GLU A 47 1.76 2.36 10.86
CA GLU A 47 1.83 2.57 12.31
C GLU A 47 0.48 3.02 12.91
N HIS A 48 -0.37 3.67 12.11
CA HIS A 48 -1.66 4.21 12.54
C HIS A 48 -2.87 3.40 12.03
N ASN A 49 -2.64 2.29 11.31
CA ASN A 49 -3.72 1.45 10.81
C ASN A 49 -4.12 0.43 11.88
N GLU A 50 -5.42 0.37 12.21
CA GLU A 50 -6.00 -0.56 13.21
C GLU A 50 -5.68 -2.03 12.91
N ILE A 51 -5.41 -2.39 11.64
CA ILE A 51 -5.01 -3.74 11.28
C ILE A 51 -3.69 -4.18 11.92
N LYS A 52 -2.80 -3.23 12.22
CA LYS A 52 -1.53 -3.48 12.91
C LYS A 52 -1.80 -4.05 14.30
N ASP A 53 -2.66 -3.39 15.06
CA ASP A 53 -3.02 -3.80 16.42
C ASP A 53 -3.74 -5.16 16.41
N HIS A 54 -4.59 -5.40 15.41
CA HIS A 54 -5.20 -6.71 15.21
C HIS A 54 -4.16 -7.80 14.97
N LEU A 55 -3.21 -7.60 14.06
CA LEU A 55 -2.17 -8.60 13.75
C LEU A 55 -1.23 -8.85 14.93
N GLU A 56 -0.93 -7.82 15.73
CA GLU A 56 -0.15 -7.95 16.96
C GLU A 56 -0.90 -8.77 18.03
N SER A 57 -2.23 -8.66 18.07
CA SER A 57 -3.07 -9.43 19.00
C SER A 57 -3.17 -10.93 18.66
N LEU A 58 -2.85 -11.34 17.43
CA LEU A 58 -2.96 -12.74 16.98
C LEU A 58 -1.88 -13.67 17.58
N GLN A 59 -0.90 -13.14 18.33
CA GLN A 59 0.04 -13.88 19.18
C GLN A 59 0.62 -15.20 18.61
N GLY A 60 0.86 -15.28 17.29
CA GLY A 60 1.51 -16.44 16.66
C GLY A 60 0.62 -17.32 15.77
N GLU A 61 -0.60 -16.90 15.43
CA GLU A 61 -1.24 -17.45 14.22
C GLU A 61 -0.35 -17.20 13.00
N THR A 62 -0.28 -18.18 12.09
CA THR A 62 0.64 -18.18 10.93
C THR A 62 0.18 -17.20 9.85
N THR A 63 0.26 -15.90 10.13
CA THR A 63 -0.09 -14.82 9.20
C THR A 63 1.16 -14.03 8.85
N TYR A 64 1.42 -13.91 7.55
CA TYR A 64 2.54 -13.13 7.02
C TYR A 64 2.06 -12.18 5.93
N LEU A 65 2.48 -10.93 6.05
CA LEU A 65 2.35 -9.88 5.06
C LEU A 65 3.69 -9.66 4.36
N LEU A 66 3.65 -9.26 3.09
CA LEU A 66 4.81 -8.85 2.32
C LEU A 66 4.74 -7.34 2.07
N GLY A 67 5.55 -6.57 2.80
CA GLY A 67 5.68 -5.13 2.63
C GLY A 67 6.85 -4.78 1.71
N ASP A 68 6.82 -3.60 1.10
CA ASP A 68 8.03 -3.05 0.46
C ASP A 68 9.04 -2.55 1.49
N SER A 69 10.18 -2.01 1.03
CA SER A 69 11.26 -1.51 1.90
C SER A 69 10.86 -0.26 2.70
N GLY A 70 9.75 0.40 2.37
CA GLY A 70 9.22 1.53 3.11
C GLY A 70 8.50 1.14 4.41
N TYR A 71 8.25 -0.16 4.61
CA TYR A 71 7.66 -0.70 5.84
C TYR A 71 8.75 -1.20 6.81
N PRO A 72 8.46 -1.22 8.12
CA PRO A 72 9.39 -1.79 9.07
C PRO A 72 9.25 -3.33 9.13
N LEU A 73 10.35 -4.05 9.31
CA LEU A 73 10.34 -5.50 9.50
C LEU A 73 9.64 -5.86 10.83
N ARG A 74 8.73 -6.85 10.79
CA ARG A 74 8.03 -7.41 11.97
C ARG A 74 7.91 -8.93 11.85
N VAL A 75 7.48 -9.59 12.92
CA VAL A 75 7.23 -11.04 12.95
C VAL A 75 6.21 -11.47 11.89
N TYR A 76 5.19 -10.65 11.65
CA TYR A 76 4.12 -10.88 10.67
C TYR A 76 4.27 -10.04 9.39
N LEU A 77 5.29 -9.17 9.25
CA LEU A 77 5.47 -8.28 8.10
C LEU A 77 6.90 -8.38 7.58
N MET A 78 7.05 -9.09 6.46
CA MET A 78 8.34 -9.33 5.83
C MET A 78 8.65 -8.27 4.78
N THR A 79 9.85 -7.70 4.87
CA THR A 79 10.36 -6.68 3.95
C THR A 79 11.60 -7.19 3.22
N PRO A 80 11.97 -6.62 2.06
CA PRO A 80 13.19 -7.01 1.35
C PRO A 80 14.45 -6.62 2.14
N TYR A 81 15.55 -7.36 1.94
CA TYR A 81 16.87 -6.95 2.42
C TYR A 81 17.38 -5.76 1.60
N GLU A 82 17.91 -4.74 2.28
CA GLU A 82 18.60 -3.63 1.63
C GLU A 82 20.03 -4.03 1.24
N ASN A 83 20.54 -3.48 0.13
CA ASN A 83 21.92 -3.68 -0.32
C ASN A 83 22.34 -5.15 -0.49
N ALA A 84 21.41 -6.03 -0.89
CA ALA A 84 21.70 -7.43 -1.18
C ALA A 84 22.72 -7.54 -2.33
N VAL A 85 23.76 -8.37 -2.14
CA VAL A 85 24.75 -8.67 -3.17
C VAL A 85 24.13 -9.61 -4.20
N GLU A 86 24.44 -9.41 -5.48
CA GLU A 86 23.96 -10.26 -6.57
C GLU A 86 24.28 -11.75 -6.29
N ASP A 87 23.33 -12.64 -6.58
CA ASP A 87 23.40 -14.10 -6.34
C ASP A 87 23.50 -14.55 -4.86
N SER A 88 23.46 -13.61 -3.91
CA SER A 88 23.40 -13.93 -2.48
C SER A 88 22.07 -14.61 -2.08
N PRO A 89 22.03 -15.33 -0.93
CA PRO A 89 20.77 -15.76 -0.32
C PRO A 89 19.74 -14.63 -0.19
N GLU A 90 20.18 -13.43 0.17
CA GLU A 90 19.37 -12.22 0.35
C GLU A 90 18.76 -11.75 -0.97
N ASP A 91 19.53 -11.76 -2.05
CA ASP A 91 19.04 -11.42 -3.39
C ASP A 91 18.02 -12.46 -3.91
N ARG A 92 18.29 -13.75 -3.67
CA ARG A 92 17.33 -14.83 -3.98
C ARG A 92 16.04 -14.68 -3.19
N TYR A 93 16.12 -14.28 -1.93
CA TYR A 93 14.94 -13.94 -1.12
C TYR A 93 14.21 -12.74 -1.72
N ASN A 94 14.90 -11.63 -2.00
CA ASN A 94 14.31 -10.42 -2.56
C ASN A 94 13.62 -10.68 -3.91
N SER A 95 14.21 -11.53 -4.74
CA SER A 95 13.62 -11.98 -6.01
C SER A 95 12.29 -12.72 -5.79
N ARG A 96 12.23 -13.65 -4.83
CA ARG A 96 10.99 -14.37 -4.47
C ARG A 96 9.96 -13.45 -3.81
N HIS A 97 10.41 -12.57 -2.92
CA HIS A 97 9.58 -11.58 -2.23
C HIS A 97 8.90 -10.66 -3.25
N LYS A 98 9.67 -10.04 -4.16
CA LYS A 98 9.16 -9.17 -5.24
C LYS A 98 8.14 -9.89 -6.12
N ARG A 99 8.41 -11.14 -6.52
CA ARG A 99 7.49 -11.93 -7.34
C ARG A 99 6.17 -12.20 -6.62
N THR A 100 6.22 -12.48 -5.32
CA THR A 100 5.02 -12.78 -4.52
C THR A 100 4.22 -11.52 -4.22
N ARG A 101 4.90 -10.43 -3.85
CA ARG A 101 4.31 -9.11 -3.61
C ARG A 101 3.62 -8.52 -4.85
N ASN A 102 4.02 -8.91 -6.06
CA ASN A 102 3.38 -8.50 -7.32
C ASN A 102 1.85 -8.70 -7.34
N THR A 103 1.33 -9.57 -6.47
CA THR A 103 -0.12 -9.70 -6.21
C THR A 103 -0.79 -8.36 -5.90
N VAL A 104 -0.21 -7.51 -5.03
CA VAL A 104 -0.80 -6.21 -4.68
C VAL A 104 -0.76 -5.23 -5.86
N GLU A 105 0.29 -5.27 -6.66
CA GLU A 105 0.41 -4.45 -7.88
C GLU A 105 -0.67 -4.83 -8.90
N ARG A 106 -0.96 -6.14 -9.03
CA ARG A 106 -2.04 -6.65 -9.87
C ARG A 106 -3.41 -6.21 -9.37
N VAL A 107 -3.64 -6.18 -8.06
CA VAL A 107 -4.88 -5.64 -7.46
C VAL A 107 -5.09 -4.19 -7.87
N PHE A 108 -4.08 -3.33 -7.71
CA PHE A 108 -4.15 -1.94 -8.17
C PHE A 108 -4.37 -1.83 -9.68
N GLY A 109 -3.72 -2.68 -10.48
CA GLY A 109 -3.92 -2.75 -11.92
C GLY A 109 -5.37 -3.07 -12.32
N ILE A 110 -5.99 -4.04 -11.65
CA ILE A 110 -7.40 -4.43 -11.85
C ILE A 110 -8.32 -3.28 -11.45
N LEU A 111 -8.12 -2.68 -10.27
CA LEU A 111 -8.94 -1.56 -9.78
C LEU A 111 -8.90 -0.39 -10.76
N LYS A 112 -7.71 0.01 -11.22
CA LYS A 112 -7.54 1.12 -12.18
C LYS A 112 -8.09 0.81 -13.56
N SER A 113 -8.05 -0.46 -13.99
CA SER A 113 -8.61 -0.90 -15.27
C SER A 113 -10.14 -0.89 -15.26
N ARG A 114 -10.74 -1.39 -14.17
CA ARG A 114 -12.19 -1.43 -13.97
C ARG A 114 -12.76 -0.04 -13.71
N TRP A 115 -12.15 0.68 -12.77
CA TRP A 115 -12.56 2.00 -12.32
C TRP A 115 -11.59 3.04 -12.84
N ARG A 116 -11.81 3.47 -14.08
CA ARG A 116 -10.93 4.43 -14.75
C ARG A 116 -10.80 5.79 -14.04
N CYS A 117 -11.70 6.11 -13.12
CA CYS A 117 -11.58 7.30 -12.27
C CYS A 117 -10.39 7.23 -11.29
N LEU A 118 -9.82 6.04 -11.04
CA LEU A 118 -8.60 5.86 -10.23
C LEU A 118 -7.31 6.01 -11.05
N LEU A 119 -7.41 6.24 -12.36
CA LEU A 119 -6.25 6.48 -13.21
C LEU A 119 -5.76 7.92 -13.03
N ALA A 120 -4.44 8.09 -12.98
CA ALA A 120 -3.82 9.42 -12.96
C ALA A 120 -4.21 10.27 -14.18
N ALA A 121 -4.49 9.65 -15.33
CA ALA A 121 -4.96 10.37 -16.52
C ALA A 121 -6.41 10.90 -16.43
N ARG A 122 -7.15 10.51 -15.39
CA ARG A 122 -8.56 10.89 -15.17
C ARG A 122 -8.75 11.33 -13.72
N GLU A 123 -7.87 12.22 -13.29
CA GLU A 123 -7.75 12.68 -11.91
C GLU A 123 -9.11 12.96 -11.24
N LEU A 124 -9.24 12.51 -10.00
CA LEU A 124 -10.39 12.84 -9.17
C LEU A 124 -10.28 14.29 -8.71
N HIS A 125 -11.00 15.19 -9.38
CA HIS A 125 -11.14 16.60 -8.97
C HIS A 125 -12.11 16.77 -7.79
N TYR A 126 -11.89 15.99 -6.73
CA TYR A 126 -12.69 16.00 -5.52
C TYR A 126 -11.83 16.39 -4.31
N ALA A 127 -12.48 16.88 -3.25
CA ALA A 127 -11.80 17.05 -1.97
C ALA A 127 -11.21 15.69 -1.51
N PRO A 128 -10.05 15.68 -0.83
CA PRO A 128 -9.35 14.43 -0.47
C PRO A 128 -10.22 13.39 0.21
N ARG A 129 -11.09 13.82 1.13
CA ARG A 129 -12.04 12.93 1.83
C ARG A 129 -13.02 12.24 0.88
N ALA A 130 -13.52 12.97 -0.12
CA ALA A 130 -14.42 12.41 -1.12
C ALA A 130 -13.68 11.49 -2.08
N ALA A 131 -12.48 11.87 -2.53
CA ALA A 131 -11.62 11.01 -3.34
C ALA A 131 -11.27 9.69 -2.62
N GLY A 132 -10.95 9.74 -1.32
CA GLY A 132 -10.68 8.54 -0.50
C GLY A 132 -11.90 7.62 -0.41
N ARG A 133 -13.10 8.18 -0.20
CA ARG A 133 -14.36 7.40 -0.22
C ARG A 133 -14.64 6.74 -1.56
N ILE A 134 -14.37 7.44 -2.66
CA ILE A 134 -14.51 6.87 -4.02
C ILE A 134 -13.53 5.70 -4.18
N SER A 135 -12.26 5.86 -3.79
CA SER A 135 -11.26 4.79 -3.83
C SER A 135 -11.69 3.55 -3.05
N ILE A 136 -12.21 3.73 -1.83
CA ILE A 136 -12.74 2.64 -1.00
C ILE A 136 -13.95 1.98 -1.67
N ALA A 137 -14.91 2.77 -2.19
CA ALA A 137 -16.09 2.24 -2.87
C ALA A 137 -15.74 1.41 -4.12
N CYS A 138 -14.66 1.74 -4.82
CA CYS A 138 -14.17 0.97 -5.96
C CYS A 138 -13.55 -0.39 -5.57
N ALA A 139 -13.21 -0.59 -4.30
CA ALA A 139 -12.55 -1.80 -3.78
C ALA A 139 -13.53 -2.84 -3.19
N VAL A 140 -14.83 -2.53 -3.13
CA VAL A 140 -15.90 -3.38 -2.61
C VAL A 140 -16.66 -4.07 -3.75
#